data_AF-A0AAD3CG14-F1
#
_entry.id   AF-A0AAD3CG14-F1
#
_cell.length_a   1.000
_cell.length_b   1.000
_cell.length_c   1.000
_cell.angle_alpha   90.00
_cell.angle_beta   90.00
_cell.angle_gamma   90.00
#
_symmetry.space_group_name_H-M   'P 1'
#
loop_
_entity.id
_entity.type
_entity.pdbx_description
1 polymer ?
#
loop_
_entity_poly.entity_id
_entity_poly.type
_entity_poly.pdbx_seq_one_letter_code
_entity_poly.pdbx_strand_id
1 'polypeptide(L)'
;MDWKIFLAKELGITSFLTLTAGKRFLDRHHDWSDEDFSAAFYEMFPLLKSVDTTDLAVIGGCVFDFLTKRQNSIKDIDIFVIGEKYADKKLLIERAAKFLDDIKEVLLAKDQEYEEDQKRHGYSYSKQTSKYNLSNLEATRNGCVVTISVPTMNYTMIQFILSPIPNLQSFFQKNDLGCTALAFYHDKVYFSELGKFCFQNSLCLVLPDDLSYTGSSRIKKYFDKGVDLVLPHLSREALPTRNFRFNLNEVFVFDNLAVIYSSIQKNKIRVHDIEVCDPEGETPSDNLSDDDDMSDDENYAYFHYDSCSEIQGNKLPSENDIIHENLIKLIRERRHFKIRCSGKEIHDVLKPVPIPERMITNTYDTIQSSLESMINSGEYKLSKFQYFSVCPSSEILHNLIVKPERELEEKLMESKGKTSNNFAAISEKFRKQVKSRQKLYLEDLINQQKQCSFEKAAALQKDVLNRPNYYPIVSSDWKWNENSGPSMLTWYGTSYNKDVFI
;
A
#
# COMPACT_ATOMS: atom_id res chain seq x y z
N MET A 1 25.17 -20.59 1.60
CA MET A 1 25.16 -19.97 0.26
C MET A 1 23.72 -19.90 -0.19
N ASP A 2 23.26 -18.75 -0.67
CA ASP A 2 21.89 -18.63 -1.19
C ASP A 2 21.75 -19.41 -2.52
N TRP A 3 20.66 -20.16 -2.64
CA TRP A 3 20.37 -20.97 -3.82
C TRP A 3 19.98 -20.10 -5.03
N LYS A 4 19.36 -18.93 -4.79
CA LYS A 4 19.11 -17.92 -5.85
C LYS A 4 20.45 -17.44 -6.46
N ILE A 5 21.51 -17.35 -5.64
CA ILE A 5 22.88 -17.02 -6.09
C ILE A 5 23.58 -18.21 -6.77
N PHE A 6 23.38 -19.44 -6.28
CA PHE A 6 23.91 -20.65 -6.93
C PHE A 6 23.40 -20.80 -8.36
N LEU A 7 22.07 -20.69 -8.58
CA LEU A 7 21.47 -20.65 -9.92
C LEU A 7 22.13 -19.59 -10.81
N ALA A 8 22.26 -18.37 -10.30
CA ALA A 8 22.74 -17.23 -11.09
C ALA A 8 24.24 -17.29 -11.44
N LYS A 9 25.08 -17.91 -10.58
CA LYS A 9 26.52 -18.07 -10.78
C LYS A 9 26.87 -19.33 -11.57
N GLU A 10 26.35 -20.51 -11.20
CA GLU A 10 26.80 -21.80 -11.73
C GLU A 10 26.17 -22.15 -13.09
N LEU A 11 24.90 -21.80 -13.31
CA LEU A 11 24.22 -22.05 -14.59
C LEU A 11 24.38 -20.86 -15.56
N GLY A 12 24.79 -19.70 -15.03
CA GLY A 12 25.00 -18.44 -15.74
C GLY A 12 23.71 -17.84 -16.32
N ILE A 13 23.44 -16.56 -16.01
CA ILE A 13 22.22 -15.82 -16.41
C ILE A 13 21.74 -16.12 -17.84
N THR A 14 22.66 -16.29 -18.80
CA THR A 14 22.38 -16.61 -20.20
C THR A 14 21.58 -17.89 -20.46
N SER A 15 21.53 -18.83 -19.52
CA SER A 15 20.74 -20.07 -19.62
C SER A 15 19.25 -19.86 -19.41
N PHE A 16 18.85 -18.81 -18.67
CA PHE A 16 17.44 -18.54 -18.31
C PHE A 16 16.77 -17.56 -19.27
N LEU A 17 15.44 -17.62 -19.34
CA LEU A 17 14.66 -16.60 -20.02
C LEU A 17 14.81 -15.24 -19.31
N THR A 18 15.10 -14.23 -20.11
CA THR A 18 15.28 -12.84 -19.66
C THR A 18 14.35 -11.92 -20.44
N LEU A 19 13.42 -11.27 -19.75
CA LEU A 19 12.68 -10.12 -20.24
C LEU A 19 13.63 -8.93 -20.29
N THR A 20 13.95 -8.44 -21.49
CA THR A 20 14.89 -7.33 -21.66
C THR A 20 14.17 -6.01 -21.79
N ALA A 21 14.47 -5.05 -20.91
CA ALA A 21 13.86 -3.72 -20.94
C ALA A 21 14.28 -2.94 -22.20
N GLY A 22 13.30 -2.30 -22.86
CA GLY A 22 13.55 -1.50 -24.07
C GLY A 22 14.49 -0.30 -23.84
N LYS A 23 14.64 0.13 -22.58
CA LYS A 23 15.57 1.18 -22.11
C LYS A 23 16.38 0.67 -20.91
N ARG A 24 17.23 -0.34 -21.12
CA ARG A 24 18.23 -0.79 -20.13
C ARG A 24 19.05 0.40 -19.59
N PHE A 25 19.29 0.42 -18.28
CA PHE A 25 20.18 1.42 -17.68
C PHE A 25 21.64 1.06 -17.96
N LEU A 26 22.42 2.04 -18.42
CA LEU A 26 23.86 1.94 -18.59
C LEU A 26 24.61 2.95 -17.71
N ASP A 27 23.99 4.08 -17.39
CA ASP A 27 24.56 5.08 -16.48
C ASP A 27 24.39 4.66 -15.01
N ARG A 28 25.52 4.49 -14.32
CA ARG A 28 25.59 4.30 -12.86
C ARG A 28 26.72 5.14 -12.27
N HIS A 29 26.79 5.23 -10.94
CA HIS A 29 28.03 5.59 -10.26
C HIS A 29 28.86 4.32 -10.09
N HIS A 30 29.95 4.20 -10.86
CA HIS A 30 30.81 2.99 -10.86
C HIS A 30 31.88 3.02 -9.77
N ASP A 31 32.31 4.22 -9.37
CA ASP A 31 33.51 4.46 -8.56
C ASP A 31 33.24 5.21 -7.25
N TRP A 32 31.96 5.34 -6.84
CA TRP A 32 31.60 5.95 -5.55
C TRP A 32 32.18 5.17 -4.38
N SER A 33 32.83 5.88 -3.45
CA SER A 33 33.10 5.36 -2.11
C SER A 33 31.85 5.49 -1.20
N ASP A 34 31.93 4.92 0.01
CA ASP A 34 30.90 5.14 1.04
C ASP A 34 30.79 6.64 1.38
N GLU A 35 31.92 7.34 1.45
CA GLU A 35 32.02 8.77 1.74
C GLU A 35 31.40 9.63 0.62
N ASP A 36 31.64 9.28 -0.66
CA ASP A 36 31.01 9.98 -1.79
C ASP A 36 29.47 9.83 -1.76
N PHE A 37 28.98 8.62 -1.46
CA PHE A 37 27.55 8.37 -1.33
C PHE A 37 26.96 9.18 -0.16
N SER A 38 27.56 9.10 1.03
CA SER A 38 27.09 9.82 2.22
C SER A 38 27.06 11.33 1.96
N ALA A 39 28.12 11.89 1.37
CA ALA A 39 28.19 13.30 1.01
C ALA A 39 27.05 13.72 0.07
N ALA A 40 26.82 12.98 -1.02
CA ALA A 40 25.76 13.27 -1.99
C ALA A 40 24.35 13.07 -1.39
N PHE A 41 24.16 12.06 -0.55
CA PHE A 41 22.89 11.78 0.13
C PHE A 41 22.51 12.92 1.08
N TYR A 42 23.45 13.38 1.90
CA TYR A 42 23.20 14.50 2.82
C TYR A 42 23.25 15.89 2.15
N GLU A 43 23.80 16.03 0.94
CA GLU A 43 23.62 17.24 0.12
C GLU A 43 22.19 17.36 -0.40
N MET A 44 21.60 16.26 -0.88
CA MET A 44 20.21 16.23 -1.35
C MET A 44 19.20 16.30 -0.19
N PHE A 45 19.50 15.65 0.94
CA PHE A 45 18.63 15.56 2.11
C PHE A 45 19.28 16.17 3.38
N PRO A 46 19.58 17.48 3.39
CA PRO A 46 20.36 18.12 4.46
C PRO A 46 19.66 18.12 5.83
N LEU A 47 18.35 17.89 5.88
CA LEU A 47 17.61 17.65 7.11
C LEU A 47 18.18 16.43 7.87
N LEU A 48 18.41 15.32 7.16
CA LEU A 48 18.81 14.04 7.75
C LEU A 48 20.25 14.06 8.31
N LYS A 49 21.06 15.06 7.93
CA LYS A 49 22.41 15.26 8.45
C LYS A 49 22.42 15.78 9.90
N SER A 50 21.34 16.42 10.32
CA SER A 50 21.17 17.00 11.66
C SER A 50 20.20 16.21 12.54
N VAL A 51 19.69 15.09 12.05
CA VAL A 51 18.83 14.14 12.78
C VAL A 51 19.69 13.00 13.31
N ASP A 52 19.38 12.47 14.50
CA ASP A 52 20.04 11.25 14.96
C ASP A 52 19.64 10.09 14.05
N THR A 53 20.62 9.53 13.35
CA THR A 53 20.48 8.35 12.47
C THR A 53 21.00 7.08 13.10
N THR A 54 21.38 7.10 14.38
CA THR A 54 21.74 5.90 15.15
C THR A 54 20.61 4.88 15.06
N ASP A 55 20.95 3.65 14.67
CA ASP A 55 20.02 2.55 14.49
C ASP A 55 18.92 2.77 13.41
N LEU A 56 19.11 3.70 12.47
CA LEU A 56 18.22 3.91 11.32
C LEU A 56 18.92 3.58 10.02
N ALA A 57 18.33 2.72 9.20
CA ALA A 57 18.79 2.42 7.84
C ALA A 57 17.80 2.94 6.79
N VAL A 58 18.32 3.61 5.76
CA VAL A 58 17.58 3.95 4.54
C VAL A 58 17.66 2.77 3.59
N ILE A 59 16.54 2.28 3.08
CA ILE A 59 16.47 0.96 2.44
C ILE A 59 15.90 1.03 1.01
N GLY A 60 16.38 0.15 0.13
CA GLY A 60 15.73 -0.13 -1.14
C GLY A 60 15.73 1.02 -2.15
N GLY A 61 14.54 1.54 -2.46
CA GLY A 61 14.27 2.30 -3.70
C GLY A 61 15.02 3.62 -3.83
N CYS A 62 15.10 4.38 -2.73
CA CYS A 62 15.84 5.65 -2.68
C CYS A 62 17.34 5.44 -2.96
N VAL A 63 17.96 4.45 -2.29
CA VAL A 63 19.39 4.14 -2.43
C VAL A 63 19.70 3.61 -3.84
N PHE A 64 18.81 2.79 -4.42
CA PHE A 64 18.93 2.34 -5.81
C PHE A 64 18.91 3.52 -6.81
N ASP A 65 18.01 4.49 -6.62
CA ASP A 65 17.90 5.65 -7.50
C ASP A 65 19.12 6.60 -7.38
N PHE A 66 19.70 6.73 -6.19
CA PHE A 66 21.00 7.39 -6.02
C PHE A 66 22.10 6.72 -6.87
N LEU A 67 22.29 5.42 -6.68
CA LEU A 67 23.34 4.63 -7.34
C LEU A 67 23.20 4.62 -8.88
N THR A 68 22.00 4.87 -9.40
CA THR A 68 21.66 4.85 -10.84
C THR A 68 21.45 6.23 -11.48
N LYS A 69 21.94 7.32 -10.86
CA LYS A 69 21.83 8.70 -11.39
C LYS A 69 20.37 9.15 -11.60
N ARG A 70 19.48 8.65 -10.73
CA ARG A 70 18.03 8.80 -10.77
C ARG A 70 17.49 9.52 -9.53
N GLN A 71 18.30 10.36 -8.89
CA GLN A 71 17.92 11.20 -7.75
C GLN A 71 16.58 11.93 -7.97
N ASN A 72 16.35 12.43 -9.19
CA ASN A 72 15.13 13.12 -9.58
C ASN A 72 13.85 12.25 -9.66
N SER A 73 13.92 10.91 -9.50
CA SER A 73 12.74 10.03 -9.41
C SER A 73 12.41 9.54 -8.01
N ILE A 74 13.13 10.01 -6.98
CA ILE A 74 12.86 9.66 -5.58
C ILE A 74 11.62 10.42 -5.11
N LYS A 75 10.52 9.69 -4.88
CA LYS A 75 9.29 10.22 -4.24
C LYS A 75 9.37 10.10 -2.71
N ASP A 76 10.10 9.11 -2.21
CA ASP A 76 10.04 8.58 -0.87
C ASP A 76 11.41 8.08 -0.35
N ILE A 77 11.63 8.18 0.97
CA ILE A 77 12.80 7.67 1.68
C ILE A 77 12.33 6.68 2.75
N ASP A 78 12.50 5.38 2.50
CA ASP A 78 12.08 4.31 3.41
C ASP A 78 13.12 4.12 4.53
N ILE A 79 12.78 4.50 5.76
CA ILE A 79 13.64 4.48 6.94
C ILE A 79 13.16 3.43 7.93
N PHE A 80 13.96 2.38 8.13
CA PHE A 80 13.66 1.31 9.08
C PHE A 80 14.56 1.42 10.33
N VAL A 81 14.03 0.93 11.45
CA VAL A 81 14.75 0.82 12.72
C VAL A 81 15.47 -0.52 12.81
N ILE A 82 16.78 -0.49 13.08
CA ILE A 82 17.68 -1.66 13.14
C ILE A 82 18.09 -1.96 14.59
N GLY A 83 17.96 -3.22 15.01
CA GLY A 83 18.50 -3.72 16.28
C GLY A 83 17.46 -4.50 17.11
N GLU A 84 17.88 -5.64 17.64
CA GLU A 84 17.05 -6.57 18.43
C GLU A 84 16.31 -5.91 19.61
N LYS A 85 16.90 -4.89 20.25
CA LYS A 85 16.27 -4.11 21.32
C LYS A 85 14.93 -3.49 20.93
N TYR A 86 14.73 -3.19 19.64
CA TYR A 86 13.49 -2.60 19.13
C TYR A 86 12.36 -3.61 18.91
N ALA A 87 12.58 -4.90 19.21
CA ALA A 87 11.48 -5.83 19.46
C ALA A 87 10.62 -5.39 20.67
N ASP A 88 11.17 -4.61 21.61
CA ASP A 88 10.35 -3.83 22.52
C ASP A 88 9.70 -2.65 21.77
N LYS A 89 8.39 -2.79 21.58
CA LYS A 89 7.47 -1.79 21.00
C LYS A 89 7.61 -0.42 21.66
N LYS A 90 7.90 -0.36 22.96
CA LYS A 90 8.08 0.89 23.70
C LYS A 90 9.33 1.62 23.21
N LEU A 91 10.46 0.91 23.12
CA LEU A 91 11.71 1.46 22.58
C LEU A 91 11.59 1.84 21.10
N LEU A 92 10.79 1.11 20.31
CA LEU A 92 10.50 1.44 18.91
C LEU A 92 9.70 2.74 18.76
N ILE A 93 8.63 2.91 19.55
CA ILE A 93 7.82 4.13 19.57
C ILE A 93 8.61 5.31 20.16
N GLU A 94 9.46 5.09 21.17
CA GLU A 94 10.38 6.11 21.70
C GLU A 94 11.41 6.52 20.63
N ARG A 95 11.91 5.59 19.80
CA ARG A 95 12.83 5.90 18.69
C ARG A 95 12.16 6.69 17.57
N ALA A 96 10.91 6.36 17.25
CA ALA A 96 10.08 7.10 16.29
C ALA A 96 9.73 8.51 16.80
N ALA A 97 9.39 8.64 18.09
CA ALA A 97 9.14 9.93 18.72
C ALA A 97 10.38 10.82 18.67
N LYS A 98 11.56 10.29 19.05
CA LYS A 98 12.84 11.02 18.93
C LYS A 98 13.12 11.47 17.50
N PHE A 99 12.87 10.62 16.49
CA PHE A 99 13.05 10.99 15.09
C PHE A 99 12.15 12.16 14.66
N LEU A 100 10.91 12.21 15.15
CA LEU A 100 10.01 13.35 14.94
C LEU A 100 10.46 14.60 15.70
N ASP A 101 10.98 14.47 16.92
CA ASP A 101 11.54 15.60 17.69
C ASP A 101 12.79 16.18 17.01
N ASP A 102 13.72 15.34 16.55
CA ASP A 102 14.92 15.77 15.82
C ASP A 102 14.55 16.59 14.57
N ILE A 103 13.55 16.14 13.80
CA ILE A 103 13.04 16.90 12.63
C ILE A 103 12.45 18.26 13.06
N LYS A 104 11.70 18.30 14.18
CA LYS A 104 11.14 19.55 14.72
C LYS A 104 12.23 20.52 15.17
N GLU A 105 13.25 20.03 15.87
CA GLU A 105 14.37 20.86 16.34
C GLU A 105 15.15 21.46 15.16
N VAL A 106 15.43 20.68 14.12
CA VAL A 106 16.12 21.19 12.91
C VAL A 106 15.28 22.25 12.18
N LEU A 107 13.96 22.06 12.06
CA LEU A 107 13.08 23.08 11.48
C LEU A 107 13.01 24.35 12.33
N LEU A 108 12.88 24.22 13.66
CA LEU A 108 12.84 25.36 14.58
C LEU A 108 14.15 26.16 14.57
N ALA A 109 15.30 25.48 14.55
CA ALA A 109 16.61 26.12 14.47
C ALA A 109 16.77 26.90 13.15
N LYS A 110 16.35 26.34 12.01
CA LYS A 110 16.41 27.03 10.72
C LYS A 110 15.40 28.16 10.57
N ASP A 111 14.23 28.06 11.22
CA ASP A 111 13.25 29.14 11.26
C ASP A 111 13.75 30.33 12.12
N GLN A 112 14.48 30.05 13.22
CA GLN A 112 15.18 31.09 13.99
C GLN A 112 16.34 31.72 13.22
N GLU A 113 17.19 30.93 12.57
CA GLU A 113 18.30 31.42 11.74
C GLU A 113 17.78 32.38 10.65
N TYR A 114 16.68 32.02 10.00
CA TYR A 114 16.02 32.85 8.99
C TYR A 114 15.39 34.13 9.58
N GLU A 115 14.80 34.07 10.78
CA GLU A 115 14.34 35.25 11.50
C GLU A 115 15.47 36.20 11.94
N GLU A 116 16.64 35.68 12.32
CA GLU A 116 17.81 36.48 12.67
C GLU A 116 18.43 37.15 11.44
N ASP A 117 18.49 36.44 10.31
CA ASP A 117 18.99 36.98 9.05
C ASP A 117 18.10 38.13 8.53
N GLN A 118 16.77 37.98 8.58
CA GLN A 118 15.82 39.07 8.31
C GLN A 118 16.07 40.30 9.19
N LYS A 119 16.30 40.10 10.50
CA LYS A 119 16.60 41.20 11.45
C LYS A 119 17.93 41.90 11.15
N ARG A 120 18.90 41.20 10.54
CA ARG A 120 20.19 41.76 10.11
C ARG A 120 20.09 42.52 8.77
N HIS A 121 19.30 42.02 7.83
CA HIS A 121 19.22 42.55 6.46
C HIS A 121 18.00 43.45 6.17
N GLY A 122 17.06 43.58 7.11
CA GLY A 122 15.94 44.51 7.02
C GLY A 122 14.80 44.09 6.09
N TYR A 123 14.79 42.84 5.63
CA TYR A 123 13.70 42.29 4.83
C TYR A 123 12.50 41.90 5.69
N SER A 124 11.29 42.12 5.17
CA SER A 124 10.03 41.74 5.81
C SER A 124 9.37 40.61 5.03
N TYR A 125 9.44 39.38 5.57
CA TYR A 125 8.66 38.23 5.14
C TYR A 125 7.79 37.74 6.30
N SER A 126 6.55 37.34 6.04
CA SER A 126 5.70 36.80 7.11
C SER A 126 6.17 35.38 7.49
N LYS A 127 6.10 35.03 8.77
CA LYS A 127 6.51 33.70 9.28
C LYS A 127 5.77 32.54 8.57
N GLN A 128 4.55 32.77 8.11
CA GLN A 128 3.77 31.82 7.30
C GLN A 128 4.41 31.49 5.94
N THR A 129 5.26 32.38 5.39
CA THR A 129 6.00 32.15 4.13
C THR A 129 7.38 31.50 4.32
N SER A 130 7.80 31.22 5.56
CA SER A 130 9.05 30.50 5.81
C SER A 130 8.97 29.06 5.33
N LYS A 131 9.99 28.61 4.58
CA LYS A 131 10.17 27.20 4.19
C LYS A 131 10.46 26.28 5.39
N TYR A 132 10.74 26.84 6.56
CA TYR A 132 11.03 26.09 7.80
C TYR A 132 9.89 26.15 8.81
N ASN A 133 8.77 26.81 8.47
CA ASN A 133 7.63 26.98 9.37
C ASN A 133 7.06 25.62 9.82
N LEU A 134 7.14 25.35 11.13
CA LEU A 134 6.68 24.12 11.76
C LEU A 134 5.19 23.83 11.50
N SER A 135 4.31 24.81 11.25
CA SER A 135 2.90 24.51 10.92
C SER A 135 2.72 23.71 9.64
N ASN A 136 3.75 23.66 8.79
CA ASN A 136 3.73 22.99 7.50
C ASN A 136 4.39 21.60 7.57
N LEU A 137 4.97 21.21 8.72
CA LEU A 137 5.37 19.82 8.99
C LEU A 137 4.11 18.98 9.19
N GLU A 138 3.96 17.92 8.42
CA GLU A 138 2.80 17.04 8.49
C GLU A 138 3.23 15.58 8.52
N ALA A 139 2.47 14.74 9.23
CA ALA A 139 2.68 13.30 9.24
C ALA A 139 1.35 12.59 9.11
N THR A 140 1.32 11.53 8.30
CA THR A 140 0.29 10.50 8.35
C THR A 140 0.86 9.18 8.84
N ARG A 141 0.00 8.31 9.36
CA ARG A 141 0.31 6.90 9.59
C ARG A 141 -0.67 6.04 8.81
N ASN A 142 -0.19 4.94 8.22
CA ASN A 142 -1.01 3.84 7.69
C ASN A 142 -0.45 2.53 8.26
N GLY A 143 -1.16 1.89 9.19
CA GLY A 143 -0.69 0.66 9.85
C GLY A 143 0.65 0.84 10.58
N CYS A 144 1.73 0.26 10.02
CA CYS A 144 3.09 0.38 10.54
C CYS A 144 3.94 1.49 9.88
N VAL A 145 3.47 2.12 8.80
CA VAL A 145 4.21 3.19 8.11
C VAL A 145 3.81 4.55 8.65
N VAL A 146 4.78 5.42 8.95
CA VAL A 146 4.56 6.85 9.27
C VAL A 146 5.18 7.71 8.17
N THR A 147 4.35 8.26 7.30
CA THR A 147 4.77 9.11 6.18
C THR A 147 4.83 10.57 6.63
N ILE A 148 6.01 11.16 6.62
CA ILE A 148 6.30 12.51 7.08
C ILE A 148 6.58 13.39 5.86
N SER A 149 5.77 14.44 5.69
CA SER A 149 5.96 15.50 4.70
C SER A 149 6.71 16.66 5.36
N VAL A 150 7.95 16.89 4.92
CA VAL A 150 8.81 17.96 5.43
C VAL A 150 8.88 19.10 4.41
N PRO A 151 8.51 20.35 4.78
CA PRO A 151 8.45 21.50 3.86
C PRO A 151 9.71 21.81 3.04
N THR A 152 10.88 21.37 3.53
CA THR A 152 12.18 21.63 2.93
C THR A 152 12.59 20.61 1.86
N MET A 153 11.93 19.45 1.79
CA MET A 153 12.41 18.28 1.03
C MET A 153 11.89 18.18 -0.40
N ASN A 154 11.44 19.30 -0.99
CA ASN A 154 11.06 19.41 -2.42
C ASN A 154 10.20 18.23 -2.93
N TYR A 155 9.09 17.98 -2.22
CA TYR A 155 8.13 16.88 -2.47
C TYR A 155 8.59 15.45 -2.13
N THR A 156 9.85 15.22 -1.74
CA THR A 156 10.26 13.93 -1.20
C THR A 156 9.70 13.74 0.21
N MET A 157 9.02 12.62 0.46
CA MET A 157 8.52 12.26 1.79
C MET A 157 9.48 11.29 2.51
N ILE A 158 9.47 11.29 3.83
CA ILE A 158 10.14 10.26 4.64
C ILE A 158 9.10 9.23 5.08
N GLN A 159 9.35 7.93 4.88
CA GLN A 159 8.52 6.85 5.42
C GLN A 159 9.25 6.18 6.58
N PHE A 160 8.86 6.49 7.82
CA PHE A 160 9.43 5.85 9.01
C PHE A 160 8.66 4.56 9.33
N ILE A 161 9.36 3.43 9.35
CA ILE A 161 8.74 2.10 9.40
C ILE A 161 8.75 1.55 10.83
N LEU A 162 7.56 1.46 11.45
CA LEU A 162 7.33 0.88 12.78
C LEU A 162 7.31 -0.66 12.74
N SER A 163 8.23 -1.26 11.98
CA SER A 163 8.47 -2.71 11.93
C SER A 163 9.99 -2.93 12.10
N PRO A 164 10.44 -3.40 13.28
CA PRO A 164 11.85 -3.42 13.64
C PRO A 164 12.59 -4.58 12.93
N ILE A 165 13.76 -4.28 12.41
CA ILE A 165 14.65 -5.27 11.79
C ILE A 165 15.73 -5.64 12.81
N PRO A 166 15.91 -6.92 13.20
CA PRO A 166 16.95 -7.31 14.16
C PRO A 166 18.37 -6.88 13.75
N ASN A 167 18.70 -7.03 12.46
CA ASN A 167 19.96 -6.64 11.84
C ASN A 167 19.79 -6.63 10.29
N LEU A 168 20.70 -5.99 9.56
CA LEU A 168 20.59 -5.88 8.08
C LEU A 168 20.55 -7.24 7.36
N GLN A 169 21.16 -8.30 7.89
CA GLN A 169 21.09 -9.64 7.29
C GLN A 169 19.66 -10.19 7.35
N SER A 170 18.95 -10.02 8.46
CA SER A 170 17.53 -10.41 8.60
C SER A 170 16.60 -9.61 7.68
N PHE A 171 16.99 -8.40 7.25
CA PHE A 171 16.29 -7.68 6.19
C PHE A 171 16.60 -8.26 4.81
N PHE A 172 17.88 -8.44 4.47
CA PHE A 172 18.29 -8.98 3.18
C PHE A 172 17.74 -10.38 2.90
N GLN A 173 17.49 -11.18 3.94
CA GLN A 173 16.83 -12.49 3.85
C GLN A 173 15.32 -12.42 3.54
N LYS A 174 14.68 -11.27 3.79
CA LYS A 174 13.24 -11.03 3.59
C LYS A 174 12.93 -10.09 2.40
N ASN A 175 13.95 -9.69 1.64
CA ASN A 175 13.77 -8.80 0.50
C ASN A 175 13.30 -9.58 -0.72
N ASP A 176 12.10 -9.23 -1.19
CA ASP A 176 11.38 -9.80 -2.33
C ASP A 176 12.07 -9.51 -3.68
N LEU A 177 12.68 -8.33 -3.86
CA LEU A 177 13.33 -7.94 -5.10
C LEU A 177 14.83 -7.79 -4.92
N GLY A 178 15.58 -8.77 -5.41
CA GLY A 178 17.04 -8.81 -5.33
C GLY A 178 17.72 -7.49 -5.75
N CYS A 179 17.26 -6.81 -6.82
CA CYS A 179 17.81 -5.51 -7.23
C CYS A 179 17.67 -4.38 -6.19
N THR A 180 16.81 -4.55 -5.17
CA THR A 180 16.58 -3.64 -4.04
C THR A 180 17.12 -4.16 -2.70
N ALA A 181 17.82 -5.31 -2.67
CA ALA A 181 18.40 -5.89 -1.46
C ALA A 181 19.70 -5.18 -1.05
N LEU A 182 19.57 -3.88 -0.76
CA LEU A 182 20.60 -2.90 -0.46
C LEU A 182 20.08 -1.83 0.52
N ALA A 183 21.00 -1.23 1.30
CA ALA A 183 20.68 -0.28 2.38
C ALA A 183 21.83 0.71 2.62
N PHE A 184 21.50 1.94 3.00
CA PHE A 184 22.44 2.94 3.52
C PHE A 184 22.27 3.02 5.05
N TYR A 185 23.36 2.76 5.80
CA TYR A 185 23.35 2.62 7.26
C TYR A 185 24.74 2.99 7.81
N HIS A 186 24.82 3.75 8.91
CA HIS A 186 26.10 4.23 9.49
C HIS A 186 27.11 4.72 8.43
N ASP A 187 26.68 5.68 7.59
CA ASP A 187 27.46 6.28 6.50
C ASP A 187 27.93 5.32 5.37
N LYS A 188 27.39 4.10 5.27
CA LYS A 188 27.86 3.08 4.30
C LYS A 188 26.76 2.40 3.51
N VAL A 189 27.09 1.99 2.29
CA VAL A 189 26.16 1.29 1.37
C VAL A 189 26.37 -0.22 1.44
N TYR A 190 25.47 -0.90 2.13
CA TYR A 190 25.44 -2.36 2.22
C TYR A 190 24.59 -2.97 1.11
N PHE A 191 25.04 -4.12 0.61
CA PHE A 191 24.28 -4.98 -0.31
C PHE A 191 24.27 -6.39 0.26
N SER A 192 23.19 -7.14 0.02
CA SER A 192 23.28 -8.60 0.06
C SER A 192 24.15 -9.12 -1.10
N GLU A 193 24.70 -10.33 -1.02
CA GLU A 193 25.45 -10.90 -2.16
C GLU A 193 24.59 -10.97 -3.44
N LEU A 194 23.31 -11.34 -3.30
CA LEU A 194 22.36 -11.38 -4.40
C LEU A 194 22.07 -9.96 -4.92
N GLY A 195 21.88 -9.00 -4.02
CA GLY A 195 21.59 -7.62 -4.39
C GLY A 195 22.73 -6.92 -5.11
N LYS A 196 23.97 -7.17 -4.67
CA LYS A 196 25.17 -6.71 -5.38
C LYS A 196 25.22 -7.30 -6.80
N PHE A 197 24.95 -8.59 -6.94
CA PHE A 197 24.92 -9.27 -8.24
C PHE A 197 23.81 -8.73 -9.16
N CYS A 198 22.57 -8.63 -8.66
CA CYS A 198 21.41 -8.10 -9.38
C CYS A 198 21.65 -6.65 -9.85
N PHE A 199 22.12 -5.79 -8.95
CA PHE A 199 22.49 -4.40 -9.25
C PHE A 199 23.60 -4.32 -10.31
N GLN A 200 24.70 -5.06 -10.13
CA GLN A 200 25.83 -5.04 -11.07
C GLN A 200 25.45 -5.49 -12.49
N ASN A 201 24.49 -6.42 -12.62
CA ASN A 201 24.02 -6.92 -13.91
C ASN A 201 22.79 -6.19 -14.47
N SER A 202 22.21 -5.22 -13.75
CA SER A 202 20.90 -4.61 -14.06
C SER A 202 19.82 -5.66 -14.31
N LEU A 203 19.67 -6.61 -13.38
CA LEU A 203 18.62 -7.63 -13.42
C LEU A 203 17.92 -7.81 -12.07
N CYS A 204 16.73 -8.40 -12.09
CA CYS A 204 16.10 -9.03 -10.93
C CYS A 204 15.77 -10.49 -11.28
N LEU A 205 16.03 -11.40 -10.34
CA LEU A 205 15.41 -12.72 -10.39
C LEU A 205 13.94 -12.56 -9.98
N VAL A 206 13.04 -13.25 -10.66
CA VAL A 206 11.61 -13.32 -10.34
C VAL A 206 11.24 -14.80 -10.22
N LEU A 207 10.67 -15.19 -9.08
CA LEU A 207 10.19 -16.55 -8.81
C LEU A 207 8.66 -16.56 -8.66
N PRO A 208 7.98 -17.68 -8.92
CA PRO A 208 6.53 -17.81 -8.72
C PRO A 208 6.09 -17.43 -7.30
N ASP A 209 6.84 -17.88 -6.29
CA ASP A 209 6.52 -17.65 -4.87
C ASP A 209 6.73 -16.18 -4.42
N ASP A 210 7.42 -15.35 -5.23
CA ASP A 210 7.72 -13.94 -4.94
C ASP A 210 6.63 -12.98 -5.55
N LEU A 211 5.54 -13.47 -6.16
CA LEU A 211 4.62 -12.71 -7.06
C LEU A 211 3.23 -12.33 -6.49
N SER A 212 3.19 -11.67 -5.32
CA SER A 212 1.96 -10.97 -4.89
C SER A 212 1.60 -9.80 -5.83
N TYR A 213 0.40 -9.22 -5.71
CA TYR A 213 0.03 -8.02 -6.48
C TYR A 213 0.99 -6.84 -6.21
N THR A 214 1.36 -6.63 -4.93
CA THR A 214 2.39 -5.66 -4.53
C THR A 214 3.76 -5.98 -5.14
N GLY A 215 4.17 -7.25 -5.14
CA GLY A 215 5.41 -7.71 -5.74
C GLY A 215 5.45 -7.46 -7.25
N SER A 216 4.37 -7.78 -7.95
CA SER A 216 4.16 -7.56 -9.38
C SER A 216 4.22 -6.06 -9.75
N SER A 217 3.57 -5.21 -8.97
CA SER A 217 3.65 -3.76 -9.11
C SER A 217 5.07 -3.21 -8.90
N ARG A 218 5.81 -3.75 -7.92
CA ARG A 218 7.23 -3.40 -7.72
C ARG A 218 8.12 -3.93 -8.85
N ILE A 219 7.85 -5.12 -9.39
CA ILE A 219 8.56 -5.68 -10.55
C ILE A 219 8.40 -4.77 -11.77
N LYS A 220 7.18 -4.31 -12.07
CA LYS A 220 6.96 -3.29 -13.12
C LYS A 220 7.74 -1.99 -12.83
N LYS A 221 7.65 -1.46 -11.60
CA LYS A 221 8.40 -0.25 -11.16
C LYS A 221 9.90 -0.36 -11.42
N TYR A 222 10.52 -1.54 -11.28
CA TYR A 222 11.95 -1.72 -11.59
C TYR A 222 12.24 -2.10 -13.05
N PHE A 223 11.30 -2.74 -13.76
CA PHE A 223 11.42 -2.97 -15.20
C PHE A 223 11.35 -1.66 -16.02
N ASP A 224 10.46 -0.74 -15.63
CA ASP A 224 10.41 0.63 -16.15
C ASP A 224 11.69 1.42 -15.81
N LYS A 225 12.34 1.05 -14.69
CA LYS A 225 13.71 1.46 -14.33
C LYS A 225 14.79 0.55 -14.95
N GLY A 226 14.52 -0.03 -16.13
CA GLY A 226 15.52 -0.64 -17.00
C GLY A 226 16.29 -1.82 -16.40
N VAL A 227 15.73 -2.46 -15.37
CA VAL A 227 16.20 -3.72 -14.78
C VAL A 227 15.56 -4.87 -15.54
N ASP A 228 16.36 -5.74 -16.15
CA ASP A 228 15.85 -6.92 -16.86
C ASP A 228 15.27 -7.95 -15.87
N LEU A 229 14.20 -8.67 -16.23
CA LEU A 229 13.62 -9.71 -15.38
C LEU A 229 14.07 -11.09 -15.85
N VAL A 230 14.73 -11.83 -14.97
CA VAL A 230 15.12 -13.22 -15.22
C VAL A 230 14.06 -14.12 -14.60
N LEU A 231 13.50 -15.03 -15.42
CA LEU A 231 12.40 -15.93 -15.06
C LEU A 231 12.92 -17.39 -15.14
N PRO A 232 13.46 -17.97 -14.05
CA PRO A 232 14.13 -19.27 -14.09
C PRO A 232 13.19 -20.43 -14.41
N HIS A 233 11.89 -20.26 -14.13
CA HIS A 233 10.85 -21.29 -14.26
C HIS A 233 10.09 -21.22 -15.59
N LEU A 234 10.29 -20.16 -16.39
CA LEU A 234 9.61 -20.00 -17.66
C LEU A 234 10.37 -20.75 -18.77
N SER A 235 9.68 -21.64 -19.47
CA SER A 235 10.18 -22.31 -20.67
C SER A 235 9.94 -21.46 -21.91
N ARG A 236 10.89 -21.46 -22.85
CA ARG A 236 10.76 -20.76 -24.14
C ARG A 236 9.72 -21.42 -25.06
N GLU A 237 9.56 -22.73 -24.91
CA GLU A 237 8.67 -23.59 -25.67
C GLU A 237 7.19 -23.35 -25.30
N ALA A 238 6.93 -22.79 -24.12
CA ALA A 238 5.60 -22.37 -23.67
C ALA A 238 5.14 -21.01 -24.24
N LEU A 239 6.04 -20.23 -24.88
CA LEU A 239 5.73 -18.87 -25.31
C LEU A 239 5.05 -18.83 -26.70
N PRO A 240 3.92 -18.10 -26.86
CA PRO A 240 3.28 -17.96 -28.17
C PRO A 240 4.15 -17.15 -29.15
N THR A 241 4.24 -17.61 -30.39
CA THR A 241 4.98 -16.93 -31.49
C THR A 241 4.21 -16.89 -32.82
N ARG A 242 2.89 -17.13 -32.75
CA ARG A 242 1.92 -17.19 -33.86
C ARG A 242 1.62 -15.84 -34.51
N ASN A 243 1.83 -14.73 -33.79
CA ASN A 243 1.56 -13.36 -34.24
C ASN A 243 2.77 -12.70 -34.93
N PHE A 244 3.99 -13.12 -34.61
CA PHE A 244 5.21 -12.54 -35.20
C PHE A 244 5.24 -12.62 -36.73
N ARG A 245 4.67 -13.68 -37.33
CA ARG A 245 4.52 -13.82 -38.80
C ARG A 245 3.62 -12.76 -39.45
N PHE A 246 2.90 -11.97 -38.67
CA PHE A 246 2.06 -10.86 -39.10
C PHE A 246 2.64 -9.49 -38.68
N ASN A 247 3.87 -9.45 -38.15
CA ASN A 247 4.49 -8.28 -37.51
C ASN A 247 3.66 -7.69 -36.35
N LEU A 248 2.90 -8.54 -35.64
CA LEU A 248 2.14 -8.19 -34.45
C LEU A 248 2.87 -8.68 -33.19
N ASN A 249 2.71 -7.95 -32.08
CA ASN A 249 3.19 -8.37 -30.77
C ASN A 249 2.49 -9.68 -30.32
N GLU A 250 3.17 -10.41 -29.45
CA GLU A 250 2.60 -11.48 -28.65
C GLU A 250 2.36 -11.01 -27.22
N VAL A 251 1.49 -11.72 -26.52
CA VAL A 251 1.23 -11.52 -25.10
C VAL A 251 1.32 -12.86 -24.40
N PHE A 252 1.98 -12.91 -23.25
CA PHE A 252 1.86 -14.01 -22.30
C PHE A 252 1.55 -13.42 -20.92
N VAL A 253 0.77 -14.15 -20.13
CA VAL A 253 0.48 -13.80 -18.73
C VAL A 253 1.24 -14.79 -17.85
N PHE A 254 1.90 -14.28 -16.82
CA PHE A 254 2.39 -15.09 -15.71
C PHE A 254 1.96 -14.41 -14.42
N ASP A 255 1.20 -15.14 -13.60
CA ASP A 255 0.61 -14.63 -12.36
C ASP A 255 -0.08 -13.27 -12.60
N ASN A 256 0.21 -12.24 -11.81
CA ASN A 256 -0.39 -10.90 -11.96
C ASN A 256 0.33 -10.00 -12.99
N LEU A 257 1.02 -10.57 -13.99
CA LEU A 257 1.79 -9.81 -15.00
C LEU A 257 1.51 -10.26 -16.44
N ALA A 258 0.91 -9.38 -17.24
CA ALA A 258 0.79 -9.53 -18.69
C ALA A 258 1.97 -8.87 -19.41
N VAL A 259 2.79 -9.68 -20.09
CA VAL A 259 3.97 -9.23 -20.82
C VAL A 259 3.65 -9.13 -22.31
N ILE A 260 3.73 -7.91 -22.85
CA ILE A 260 3.55 -7.63 -24.28
C ILE A 260 4.94 -7.59 -24.92
N TYR A 261 5.20 -8.39 -25.96
CA TYR A 261 6.54 -8.56 -26.51
C TYR A 261 6.58 -8.73 -28.03
N SER A 262 7.70 -8.31 -28.61
CA SER A 262 7.87 -8.12 -30.06
C SER A 262 8.72 -9.20 -30.75
N SER A 263 9.57 -9.90 -30.00
CA SER A 263 10.46 -10.95 -30.53
C SER A 263 11.13 -11.75 -29.40
N ILE A 264 11.56 -12.98 -29.72
CA ILE A 264 12.43 -13.82 -28.88
C ILE A 264 13.73 -14.09 -29.64
N GLN A 265 14.89 -13.84 -29.02
CA GLN A 265 16.22 -14.12 -29.58
C GLN A 265 17.06 -14.93 -28.59
N LYS A 266 17.30 -16.21 -28.90
CA LYS A 266 17.81 -17.21 -27.94
C LYS A 266 16.92 -17.18 -26.69
N ASN A 267 17.47 -16.81 -25.53
CA ASN A 267 16.75 -16.72 -24.26
C ASN A 267 16.35 -15.28 -23.87
N LYS A 268 16.51 -14.31 -24.78
CA LYS A 268 16.12 -12.91 -24.54
C LYS A 268 14.79 -12.60 -25.20
N ILE A 269 13.87 -12.01 -24.44
CA ILE A 269 12.53 -11.62 -24.89
C ILE A 269 12.50 -10.10 -24.96
N ARG A 270 12.30 -9.56 -26.17
CA ARG A 270 12.20 -8.11 -26.38
C ARG A 270 10.78 -7.63 -26.06
N VAL A 271 10.56 -7.37 -24.80
CA VAL A 271 9.34 -6.77 -24.26
C VAL A 271 9.12 -5.39 -24.85
N HIS A 272 7.84 -5.08 -25.11
CA HIS A 272 7.32 -3.77 -25.47
C HIS A 272 6.77 -3.09 -24.21
N ASP A 273 5.95 -3.79 -23.43
CA ASP A 273 5.35 -3.31 -22.19
C ASP A 273 5.07 -4.47 -21.21
N ILE A 274 4.84 -4.16 -19.93
CA ILE A 274 4.34 -5.10 -18.92
C ILE A 274 3.17 -4.46 -18.19
N GLU A 275 1.99 -5.03 -18.30
CA GLU A 275 0.81 -4.62 -17.54
C GLU A 275 0.71 -5.46 -16.26
N VAL A 276 0.38 -4.83 -15.13
CA VAL A 276 -0.03 -5.58 -13.93
C VAL A 276 -1.49 -5.97 -14.13
N CYS A 277 -1.78 -7.26 -14.07
CA CYS A 277 -3.16 -7.75 -14.09
C CYS A 277 -3.69 -7.73 -12.67
N ASP A 278 -4.70 -6.90 -12.44
CA ASP A 278 -5.56 -7.01 -11.26
C ASP A 278 -6.42 -8.29 -11.39
N PRO A 279 -6.40 -9.21 -10.40
CA PRO A 279 -7.14 -10.47 -10.47
C PRO A 279 -8.67 -10.30 -10.29
N GLU A 280 -9.12 -9.21 -9.68
CA GLU A 280 -10.56 -8.91 -9.51
C GLU A 280 -11.14 -8.18 -10.73
N GLY A 281 -10.26 -7.62 -11.57
CA GLY A 281 -10.63 -6.94 -12.81
C GLY A 281 -11.04 -5.48 -12.61
N GLU A 282 -10.66 -4.87 -11.49
CA GLU A 282 -10.73 -3.41 -11.33
C GLU A 282 -9.75 -2.79 -12.34
N THR A 283 -10.28 -2.11 -13.36
CA THR A 283 -9.43 -1.35 -14.29
C THR A 283 -8.66 -0.28 -13.50
N PRO A 284 -7.37 0.00 -13.84
CA PRO A 284 -6.60 1.09 -13.23
C PRO A 284 -7.21 2.46 -13.60
N SER A 285 -8.25 2.81 -12.86
CA SER A 285 -8.83 4.14 -12.71
C SER A 285 -7.90 4.93 -11.81
N ASP A 286 -7.62 6.18 -12.17
CA ASP A 286 -6.83 7.13 -11.38
C ASP A 286 -7.43 7.47 -9.98
N ASN A 287 -8.46 6.74 -9.52
CA ASN A 287 -9.12 6.94 -8.23
C ASN A 287 -9.68 5.62 -7.69
N LEU A 288 -9.08 5.10 -6.60
CA LEU A 288 -9.59 4.06 -5.68
C LEU A 288 -9.74 2.64 -6.30
N SER A 289 -9.53 1.53 -5.57
CA SER A 289 -9.15 1.33 -4.14
C SER A 289 -8.36 0.02 -3.93
N ASP A 290 -7.39 0.00 -3.01
CA ASP A 290 -6.64 -1.22 -2.68
C ASP A 290 -7.51 -2.25 -1.91
N ASP A 291 -7.88 -3.34 -2.59
CA ASP A 291 -8.65 -4.47 -2.04
C ASP A 291 -7.91 -5.82 -2.31
N ASP A 292 -7.06 -6.25 -1.36
CA ASP A 292 -6.54 -7.62 -1.27
C ASP A 292 -7.32 -8.36 -0.14
N ASP A 293 -7.79 -9.58 -0.40
CA ASP A 293 -8.60 -10.37 0.54
C ASP A 293 -7.71 -11.24 1.46
N MET A 294 -7.64 -10.86 2.74
CA MET A 294 -6.71 -11.45 3.71
C MET A 294 -7.33 -12.68 4.40
N SER A 295 -7.03 -13.88 3.90
CA SER A 295 -7.39 -15.15 4.53
C SER A 295 -6.82 -15.27 5.97
N ASP A 296 -7.63 -15.77 6.91
CA ASP A 296 -7.38 -15.82 8.37
C ASP A 296 -6.22 -16.74 8.87
N ASP A 297 -5.15 -16.95 8.10
CA ASP A 297 -3.98 -17.73 8.51
C ASP A 297 -3.06 -16.92 9.45
N GLU A 298 -3.33 -16.98 10.76
CA GLU A 298 -2.70 -16.20 11.86
C GLU A 298 -1.17 -16.32 12.01
N ASN A 299 -0.45 -17.02 11.13
CA ASN A 299 1.00 -17.24 11.21
C ASN A 299 1.85 -16.60 10.08
N TYR A 300 1.26 -16.12 8.99
CA TYR A 300 2.03 -15.49 7.91
C TYR A 300 1.97 -13.96 7.96
N ALA A 301 2.72 -13.39 8.91
CA ALA A 301 3.08 -11.97 8.91
C ALA A 301 4.12 -11.65 7.81
N TYR A 302 3.72 -11.85 6.55
CA TYR A 302 4.45 -11.33 5.39
C TYR A 302 4.48 -9.80 5.44
N PHE A 303 5.55 -9.20 4.90
CA PHE A 303 5.71 -7.74 4.90
C PHE A 303 4.89 -7.11 3.77
N HIS A 304 3.56 -7.26 3.84
CA HIS A 304 2.63 -6.49 3.02
C HIS A 304 2.72 -5.02 3.42
N TYR A 305 3.58 -4.32 2.70
CA TYR A 305 3.34 -2.92 2.42
C TYR A 305 2.02 -2.82 1.66
N ASP A 306 0.94 -2.48 2.37
CA ASP A 306 -0.11 -1.64 1.79
C ASP A 306 0.61 -0.49 1.10
N SER A 307 0.72 -0.55 -0.22
CA SER A 307 1.31 0.56 -0.97
C SER A 307 0.48 1.80 -0.68
N CYS A 308 1.14 2.90 -0.30
CA CYS A 308 0.56 4.23 -0.47
C CYS A 308 0.51 4.52 -1.98
N SER A 309 -0.42 3.83 -2.65
CA SER A 309 -0.64 3.83 -4.08
C SER A 309 -0.94 5.26 -4.54
N GLU A 310 0.02 5.80 -5.30
CA GLU A 310 -0.08 7.04 -6.06
C GLU A 310 -0.76 8.21 -5.31
N ILE A 311 -0.06 8.80 -4.33
CA ILE A 311 -0.40 10.16 -3.86
C ILE A 311 -0.32 11.13 -5.05
N GLN A 312 -1.46 11.42 -5.66
CA GLN A 312 -1.56 12.33 -6.79
C GLN A 312 -1.19 13.76 -6.39
N GLY A 313 -0.01 14.20 -6.83
CA GLY A 313 0.46 15.56 -6.61
C GLY A 313 1.11 15.81 -5.24
N ASN A 314 1.76 14.81 -4.64
CA ASN A 314 2.71 14.96 -3.52
C ASN A 314 2.14 15.72 -2.30
N LYS A 315 0.87 15.50 -1.97
CA LYS A 315 0.16 16.09 -0.84
C LYS A 315 -0.48 15.00 0.01
N LEU A 316 -0.31 15.05 1.32
CA LEU A 316 -0.96 14.10 2.21
C LEU A 316 -2.50 14.22 2.11
N PRO A 317 -3.25 13.10 2.11
CA PRO A 317 -4.70 13.09 1.97
C PRO A 317 -5.36 13.89 3.10
N SER A 318 -6.38 14.68 2.78
CA SER A 318 -6.98 15.65 3.72
C SER A 318 -7.61 14.95 4.94
N GLU A 319 -7.89 15.73 5.99
CA GLU A 319 -8.58 15.21 7.18
C GLU A 319 -9.90 14.53 6.81
N ASN A 320 -10.66 15.10 5.86
CA ASN A 320 -11.88 14.50 5.33
C ASN A 320 -11.61 13.18 4.59
N ASP A 321 -10.59 13.14 3.72
CA ASP A 321 -10.26 11.92 2.95
C ASP A 321 -9.88 10.77 3.89
N ILE A 322 -9.12 11.07 4.95
CA ILE A 322 -8.73 10.11 5.99
C ILE A 322 -9.94 9.67 6.83
N ILE A 323 -10.86 10.57 7.18
CA ILE A 323 -12.13 10.21 7.83
C ILE A 323 -12.94 9.26 6.93
N HIS A 324 -13.07 9.58 5.65
CA HIS A 324 -13.80 8.75 4.68
C HIS A 324 -13.16 7.36 4.51
N GLU A 325 -11.85 7.28 4.31
CA GLU A 325 -11.13 6.01 4.19
C GLU A 325 -11.22 5.18 5.48
N ASN A 326 -11.05 5.81 6.65
CA ASN A 326 -11.19 5.14 7.94
C ASN A 326 -12.58 4.54 8.14
N LEU A 327 -13.63 5.23 7.66
CA LEU A 327 -15.00 4.74 7.77
C LEU A 327 -15.28 3.64 6.74
N ILE A 328 -14.75 3.71 5.52
CA ILE A 328 -14.79 2.59 4.56
C ILE A 328 -14.10 1.35 5.16
N LYS A 329 -12.91 1.53 5.76
CA LYS A 329 -12.19 0.45 6.48
C LYS A 329 -13.00 -0.10 7.66
N LEU A 330 -13.57 0.76 8.52
CA LEU A 330 -14.44 0.37 9.63
C LEU A 330 -15.65 -0.46 9.17
N ILE A 331 -16.29 -0.03 8.09
CA ILE A 331 -17.48 -0.65 7.49
C ILE A 331 -17.15 -1.98 6.80
N ARG A 332 -15.92 -2.13 6.26
CA ARG A 332 -15.35 -3.36 5.72
C ARG A 332 -14.60 -4.20 6.77
N GLU A 333 -14.77 -3.91 8.06
CA GLU A 333 -14.14 -4.59 9.21
C GLU A 333 -12.59 -4.61 9.22
N ARG A 334 -11.95 -3.80 8.35
CA ARG A 334 -10.50 -3.64 8.24
C ARG A 334 -9.94 -2.80 9.40
N ARG A 335 -8.75 -3.18 9.86
CA ARG A 335 -8.18 -2.74 11.16
C ARG A 335 -7.06 -1.70 11.04
N HIS A 336 -6.71 -1.27 9.82
CA HIS A 336 -5.57 -0.40 9.53
C HIS A 336 -5.99 1.05 9.25
N PHE A 337 -6.43 1.75 10.30
CA PHE A 337 -6.81 3.16 10.21
C PHE A 337 -5.62 4.06 9.85
N LYS A 338 -5.88 5.10 9.05
CA LYS A 338 -4.98 6.21 8.82
C LYS A 338 -5.17 7.31 9.87
N ILE A 339 -4.07 7.96 10.26
CA ILE A 339 -4.05 9.11 11.17
C ILE A 339 -3.33 10.26 10.45
N ARG A 340 -3.70 11.52 10.71
CA ARG A 340 -2.96 12.74 10.29
C ARG A 340 -2.75 13.67 11.46
N CYS A 341 -1.54 14.22 11.57
CA CYS A 341 -1.17 15.25 12.54
C CYS A 341 -0.28 16.30 11.87
N SER A 342 -0.21 17.51 12.44
CA SER A 342 0.65 18.58 11.92
C SER A 342 1.33 19.41 13.02
N GLY A 343 2.47 19.99 12.65
CA GLY A 343 3.28 20.89 13.47
C GLY A 343 3.60 20.40 14.89
N LYS A 344 2.96 21.03 15.88
CA LYS A 344 3.28 20.75 17.30
C LYS A 344 2.82 19.37 17.74
N GLU A 345 1.68 18.91 17.24
CA GLU A 345 0.97 17.69 17.65
C GLU A 345 1.43 16.43 16.88
N ILE A 346 2.58 16.51 16.18
CA ILE A 346 3.05 15.47 15.25
C ILE A 346 3.17 14.06 15.87
N HIS A 347 3.41 13.93 17.18
CA HIS A 347 3.54 12.63 17.86
C HIS A 347 2.21 11.90 18.04
N ASP A 348 1.09 12.60 17.87
CA ASP A 348 -0.24 11.99 17.99
C ASP A 348 -0.48 10.99 16.83
N VAL A 349 0.33 11.07 15.76
CA VAL A 349 0.43 10.08 14.68
C VAL A 349 0.95 8.71 15.17
N LEU A 350 1.69 8.69 16.28
CA LEU A 350 2.17 7.45 16.93
C LEU A 350 1.16 6.88 17.93
N LYS A 351 0.22 7.69 18.42
CA LYS A 351 -0.81 7.26 19.38
C LYS A 351 -1.91 6.44 18.68
N PRO A 352 -2.63 5.56 19.39
CA PRO A 352 -3.94 5.11 18.94
C PRO A 352 -4.92 6.29 18.98
N VAL A 353 -5.55 6.62 17.84
CA VAL A 353 -6.60 7.63 17.77
C VAL A 353 -7.96 6.92 17.68
N PRO A 354 -8.82 7.02 18.70
CA PRO A 354 -10.18 6.50 18.60
C PRO A 354 -11.00 7.42 17.67
N ILE A 355 -11.68 6.84 16.68
CA ILE A 355 -12.64 7.58 15.85
C ILE A 355 -13.74 8.11 16.79
N PRO A 356 -13.97 9.42 16.91
CA PRO A 356 -15.03 9.97 17.76
C PRO A 356 -16.40 9.57 17.22
N GLU A 357 -17.33 9.18 18.10
CA GLU A 357 -18.70 8.78 17.74
C GLU A 357 -19.35 9.80 16.78
N ARG A 358 -19.24 11.10 17.08
CA ARG A 358 -19.72 12.20 16.23
C ARG A 358 -19.23 12.18 14.78
N MET A 359 -18.04 11.65 14.49
CA MET A 359 -17.52 11.54 13.11
C MET A 359 -18.19 10.39 12.37
N ILE A 360 -18.47 9.28 13.07
CA ILE A 360 -19.26 8.16 12.55
C ILE A 360 -20.68 8.65 12.23
N THR A 361 -21.32 9.36 13.17
CA THR A 361 -22.66 9.95 13.00
C THR A 361 -22.70 10.94 11.83
N ASN A 362 -21.84 11.97 11.81
CA ASN A 362 -21.88 13.02 10.79
C ASN A 362 -21.67 12.46 9.37
N THR A 363 -20.77 11.49 9.19
CA THR A 363 -20.53 10.89 7.88
C THR A 363 -21.66 9.93 7.50
N TYR A 364 -22.22 9.17 8.45
CA TYR A 364 -23.43 8.37 8.24
C TYR A 364 -24.61 9.26 7.80
N ASP A 365 -24.85 10.39 8.46
CA ASP A 365 -25.90 11.36 8.07
C ASP A 365 -25.63 11.97 6.69
N THR A 366 -24.35 12.19 6.33
CA THR A 366 -23.93 12.67 5.00
C THR A 366 -24.16 11.61 3.91
N ILE A 367 -23.95 10.33 4.23
CA ILE A 367 -24.26 9.18 3.35
C ILE A 367 -25.77 9.05 3.20
N GLN A 368 -26.54 9.04 4.29
CA GLN A 368 -28.01 8.97 4.25
C GLN A 368 -28.60 10.13 3.45
N SER A 369 -28.19 11.38 3.70
CA SER A 369 -28.63 12.56 2.95
C SER A 369 -28.29 12.46 1.45
N SER A 370 -27.10 11.90 1.14
CA SER A 370 -26.69 11.64 -0.25
C SER A 370 -27.56 10.60 -0.95
N LEU A 371 -28.01 9.58 -0.22
CA LEU A 371 -28.82 8.49 -0.75
C LEU A 371 -30.29 8.87 -0.91
N GLU A 372 -30.84 9.62 0.05
CA GLU A 372 -32.14 10.26 -0.09
C GLU A 372 -32.14 11.22 -1.31
N SER A 373 -31.06 11.95 -1.54
CA SER A 373 -30.88 12.76 -2.75
C SER A 373 -30.83 11.92 -4.04
N MET A 374 -30.14 10.77 -4.03
CA MET A 374 -30.10 9.83 -5.18
C MET A 374 -31.46 9.18 -5.46
N ILE A 375 -32.20 8.77 -4.43
CA ILE A 375 -33.56 8.20 -4.56
C ILE A 375 -34.55 9.25 -5.09
N ASN A 376 -34.48 10.49 -4.61
CA ASN A 376 -35.40 11.56 -5.01
C ASN A 376 -35.10 12.13 -6.40
N SER A 377 -33.83 12.16 -6.84
CA SER A 377 -33.44 12.58 -8.20
C SER A 377 -33.56 11.46 -9.23
N GLY A 378 -33.28 10.22 -8.84
CA GLY A 378 -33.08 9.10 -9.75
C GLY A 378 -31.72 9.14 -10.48
N GLU A 379 -30.77 9.96 -10.03
CA GLU A 379 -29.37 9.94 -10.50
C GLU A 379 -28.52 9.04 -9.60
N TYR A 380 -28.22 7.81 -10.05
CA TYR A 380 -27.40 6.87 -9.30
C TYR A 380 -25.90 7.09 -9.56
N LYS A 381 -25.18 7.64 -8.58
CA LYS A 381 -23.72 7.91 -8.68
C LYS A 381 -22.94 6.78 -8.01
N LEU A 382 -22.34 5.90 -8.82
CA LEU A 382 -21.68 4.67 -8.36
C LEU A 382 -20.58 4.92 -7.31
N SER A 383 -19.86 6.04 -7.39
CA SER A 383 -18.85 6.44 -6.39
C SER A 383 -19.40 6.63 -4.97
N LYS A 384 -20.72 6.74 -4.77
CA LYS A 384 -21.33 6.78 -3.42
C LYS A 384 -21.66 5.41 -2.83
N PHE A 385 -21.49 4.33 -3.59
CA PHE A 385 -21.75 2.96 -3.11
C PHE A 385 -20.58 2.33 -2.33
N GLN A 386 -19.42 3.00 -2.27
CA GLN A 386 -18.21 2.57 -1.55
C GLN A 386 -18.45 2.26 -0.06
N TYR A 387 -19.52 2.81 0.53
CA TYR A 387 -19.91 2.59 1.92
C TYR A 387 -20.82 1.37 2.14
N PHE A 388 -21.19 0.61 1.12
CA PHE A 388 -22.13 -0.51 1.22
C PHE A 388 -21.39 -1.86 1.26
N SER A 389 -20.78 -2.21 2.40
CA SER A 389 -20.09 -3.51 2.56
C SER A 389 -21.01 -4.72 2.66
N VAL A 390 -22.34 -4.53 2.73
CA VAL A 390 -23.33 -5.61 2.93
C VAL A 390 -23.61 -6.40 1.65
N CYS A 391 -23.27 -5.85 0.47
CA CYS A 391 -23.53 -6.46 -0.83
C CYS A 391 -22.47 -5.98 -1.85
N PRO A 392 -21.77 -6.87 -2.57
CA PRO A 392 -20.71 -6.48 -3.52
C PRO A 392 -21.21 -5.52 -4.62
N SER A 393 -20.36 -4.60 -5.07
CA SER A 393 -20.64 -3.65 -6.16
C SER A 393 -21.18 -4.35 -7.42
N SER A 394 -20.67 -5.53 -7.73
CA SER A 394 -21.10 -6.39 -8.84
C SER A 394 -22.53 -6.94 -8.66
N GLU A 395 -22.90 -7.34 -7.44
CA GLU A 395 -24.27 -7.78 -7.11
C GLU A 395 -25.25 -6.60 -7.11
N ILE A 396 -24.86 -5.46 -6.52
CA ILE A 396 -25.66 -4.22 -6.55
C ILE A 396 -25.94 -3.81 -8.00
N LEU A 397 -24.92 -3.79 -8.87
CA LEU A 397 -25.06 -3.49 -10.30
C LEU A 397 -25.93 -4.53 -11.03
N HIS A 398 -25.76 -5.81 -10.73
CA HIS A 398 -26.59 -6.88 -11.28
C HIS A 398 -28.08 -6.70 -10.91
N ASN A 399 -28.38 -6.44 -9.63
CA ASN A 399 -29.75 -6.31 -9.13
C ASN A 399 -30.42 -4.99 -9.51
N LEU A 400 -29.69 -3.87 -9.59
CA LEU A 400 -30.22 -2.56 -9.98
C LEU A 400 -30.33 -2.32 -11.49
N ILE A 401 -29.47 -2.95 -12.31
CA ILE A 401 -29.35 -2.67 -13.75
C ILE A 401 -29.55 -3.95 -14.58
N VAL A 402 -28.61 -4.91 -14.50
CA VAL A 402 -28.52 -6.03 -15.47
C VAL A 402 -29.76 -6.93 -15.44
N LYS A 403 -30.25 -7.29 -14.26
CA LYS A 403 -31.43 -8.13 -14.07
C LYS A 403 -32.72 -7.40 -14.51
N PRO A 404 -32.97 -6.14 -14.10
CA PRO A 404 -34.03 -5.32 -14.70
C PRO A 404 -33.99 -5.19 -16.22
N GLU A 405 -32.82 -5.09 -16.84
CA GLU A 405 -32.72 -4.99 -18.31
C GLU A 405 -33.03 -6.33 -19.01
N ARG A 406 -32.51 -7.46 -18.51
CA ARG A 406 -32.89 -8.80 -19.01
C ARG A 406 -34.39 -9.06 -18.86
N GLU A 407 -34.96 -8.71 -17.71
CA GLU A 407 -36.41 -8.78 -17.47
C GLU A 407 -37.25 -7.89 -18.40
N LEU A 408 -36.66 -6.86 -19.03
CA LEU A 408 -37.30 -6.06 -20.07
C LEU A 408 -37.20 -6.77 -21.42
N GLU A 409 -36.01 -7.23 -21.81
CA GLU A 409 -35.77 -7.91 -23.09
C GLU A 409 -36.65 -9.14 -23.25
N GLU A 410 -36.77 -9.98 -22.22
CA GLU A 410 -37.67 -11.14 -22.17
C GLU A 410 -39.13 -10.73 -22.42
N LYS A 411 -39.65 -9.76 -21.65
CA LYS A 411 -41.05 -9.29 -21.79
C LYS A 411 -41.30 -8.58 -23.12
N LEU A 412 -40.30 -7.96 -23.72
CA LEU A 412 -40.39 -7.39 -25.07
C LEU A 412 -40.38 -8.47 -26.15
N MET A 413 -39.57 -9.52 -26.01
CA MET A 413 -39.60 -10.70 -26.89
C MET A 413 -40.96 -11.40 -26.84
N GLU A 414 -41.53 -11.62 -25.65
CA GLU A 414 -42.89 -12.17 -25.45
C GLU A 414 -43.97 -11.27 -26.08
N SER A 415 -43.75 -9.96 -26.15
CA SER A 415 -44.72 -9.00 -26.70
C SER A 415 -44.80 -8.94 -28.23
N LYS A 416 -43.89 -9.64 -28.95
CA LYS A 416 -43.77 -9.60 -30.41
C LYS A 416 -45.06 -10.08 -31.09
N GLY A 417 -45.81 -9.13 -31.65
CA GLY A 417 -47.13 -9.34 -32.24
C GLY A 417 -48.14 -8.23 -31.92
N LYS A 418 -47.83 -7.32 -31.00
CA LYS A 418 -48.67 -6.15 -30.67
C LYS A 418 -48.11 -4.84 -31.25
N THR A 419 -49.00 -3.90 -31.55
CA THR A 419 -48.69 -2.63 -32.25
C THR A 419 -47.77 -1.69 -31.48
N SER A 420 -47.07 -0.79 -32.19
CA SER A 420 -46.06 0.13 -31.65
C SER A 420 -46.53 0.98 -30.45
N ASN A 421 -47.80 1.40 -30.43
CA ASN A 421 -48.35 2.16 -29.30
C ASN A 421 -48.39 1.33 -28.00
N ASN A 422 -48.52 0.00 -28.08
CA ASN A 422 -48.36 -0.87 -26.91
C ASN A 422 -46.90 -0.95 -26.45
N PHE A 423 -45.93 -0.96 -27.37
CA PHE A 423 -44.50 -1.02 -27.02
C PHE A 423 -44.07 0.18 -26.16
N ALA A 424 -44.48 1.40 -26.54
CA ALA A 424 -44.21 2.60 -25.76
C ALA A 424 -44.84 2.53 -24.34
N ALA A 425 -46.11 2.13 -24.25
CA ALA A 425 -46.81 2.00 -22.98
C ALA A 425 -46.25 0.89 -22.08
N ILE A 426 -45.83 -0.24 -22.66
CA ILE A 426 -45.15 -1.34 -21.95
C ILE A 426 -43.78 -0.88 -21.45
N SER A 427 -42.98 -0.22 -22.30
CA SER A 427 -41.67 0.30 -21.91
C SER A 427 -41.75 1.33 -20.77
N GLU A 428 -42.71 2.25 -20.82
CA GLU A 428 -42.87 3.24 -19.75
C GLU A 428 -43.42 2.63 -18.45
N LYS A 429 -44.39 1.71 -18.54
CA LYS A 429 -44.90 0.96 -17.38
C LYS A 429 -43.77 0.14 -16.73
N PHE A 430 -42.92 -0.48 -17.55
CA PHE A 430 -41.76 -1.23 -17.07
C PHE A 430 -40.72 -0.31 -16.43
N ARG A 431 -40.34 0.81 -17.06
CA ARG A 431 -39.43 1.83 -16.47
C ARG A 431 -39.92 2.32 -15.11
N LYS A 432 -41.24 2.51 -14.94
CA LYS A 432 -41.86 2.85 -13.65
C LYS A 432 -41.76 1.72 -12.62
N GLN A 433 -41.94 0.45 -13.04
CA GLN A 433 -41.72 -0.72 -12.17
C GLN A 433 -40.24 -0.90 -11.79
N VAL A 434 -39.30 -0.67 -12.70
CA VAL A 434 -37.85 -0.72 -12.43
C VAL A 434 -37.46 0.35 -11.44
N LYS A 435 -37.83 1.63 -11.66
CA LYS A 435 -37.56 2.69 -10.68
C LYS A 435 -38.15 2.39 -9.30
N SER A 436 -39.33 1.78 -9.24
CA SER A 436 -39.94 1.34 -7.97
C SER A 436 -39.15 0.21 -7.29
N ARG A 437 -38.67 -0.79 -8.05
CA ARG A 437 -37.82 -1.87 -7.52
C ARG A 437 -36.42 -1.39 -7.11
N GLN A 438 -35.79 -0.54 -7.92
CA GLN A 438 -34.51 0.11 -7.60
C GLN A 438 -34.62 0.90 -6.30
N LYS A 439 -35.69 1.70 -6.16
CA LYS A 439 -36.00 2.39 -4.92
C LYS A 439 -36.15 1.43 -3.73
N LEU A 440 -36.98 0.39 -3.83
CA LEU A 440 -37.19 -0.56 -2.73
C LEU A 440 -35.91 -1.32 -2.33
N TYR A 441 -35.08 -1.72 -3.29
CA TYR A 441 -33.80 -2.39 -3.01
C TYR A 441 -32.78 -1.44 -2.36
N LEU A 442 -32.76 -0.16 -2.77
CA LEU A 442 -31.95 0.87 -2.10
C LEU A 442 -32.48 1.18 -0.69
N GLU A 443 -33.79 1.26 -0.49
CA GLU A 443 -34.41 1.44 0.84
C GLU A 443 -34.09 0.24 1.76
N ASP A 444 -34.08 -0.99 1.24
CA ASP A 444 -33.69 -2.18 2.00
C ASP A 444 -32.19 -2.22 2.32
N LEU A 445 -31.31 -1.98 1.34
CA LEU A 445 -29.86 -1.83 1.58
C LEU A 445 -29.55 -0.73 2.60
N ILE A 446 -30.25 0.41 2.52
CA ILE A 446 -30.16 1.48 3.52
C ILE A 446 -30.54 0.94 4.90
N ASN A 447 -31.67 0.24 5.04
CA ASN A 447 -32.14 -0.30 6.33
C ASN A 447 -31.20 -1.35 6.92
N GLN A 448 -30.73 -2.30 6.09
CA GLN A 448 -29.69 -3.27 6.47
C GLN A 448 -28.42 -2.56 6.94
N GLN A 449 -28.00 -1.50 6.25
CA GLN A 449 -26.86 -0.69 6.64
C GLN A 449 -27.11 0.12 7.92
N LYS A 450 -28.30 0.68 8.16
CA LYS A 450 -28.62 1.36 9.44
C LYS A 450 -28.39 0.43 10.62
N GLN A 451 -28.87 -0.80 10.50
CA GLN A 451 -28.77 -1.83 11.53
C GLN A 451 -27.32 -2.31 11.71
N CYS A 452 -26.64 -2.68 10.61
CA CYS A 452 -25.24 -3.11 10.69
C CYS A 452 -24.31 -2.00 11.18
N SER A 453 -24.39 -0.79 10.63
CA SER A 453 -23.36 0.23 10.86
C SER A 453 -23.37 0.75 12.30
N PHE A 454 -24.53 0.96 12.93
CA PHE A 454 -24.56 1.51 14.29
C PHE A 454 -24.12 0.46 15.33
N GLU A 455 -24.63 -0.76 15.24
CA GLU A 455 -24.28 -1.84 16.16
C GLU A 455 -22.83 -2.32 15.96
N LYS A 456 -22.39 -2.54 14.71
CA LYS A 456 -21.00 -2.93 14.42
C LYS A 456 -20.02 -1.80 14.73
N ALA A 457 -20.30 -0.53 14.40
CA ALA A 457 -19.36 0.54 14.69
C ALA A 457 -19.20 0.76 16.21
N ALA A 458 -20.28 0.71 17.00
CA ALA A 458 -20.18 0.78 18.46
C ALA A 458 -19.43 -0.43 19.04
N ALA A 459 -19.67 -1.64 18.52
CA ALA A 459 -18.95 -2.84 18.92
C ALA A 459 -17.46 -2.77 18.54
N LEU A 460 -17.12 -2.38 17.31
CA LEU A 460 -15.74 -2.32 16.82
C LEU A 460 -14.96 -1.14 17.42
N GLN A 461 -15.60 0.01 17.66
CA GLN A 461 -14.98 1.11 18.41
C GLN A 461 -14.65 0.67 19.83
N LYS A 462 -15.57 -0.04 20.50
CA LYS A 462 -15.32 -0.64 21.82
C LYS A 462 -14.23 -1.72 21.76
N ASP A 463 -14.18 -2.52 20.70
CA ASP A 463 -13.15 -3.55 20.49
C ASP A 463 -11.77 -2.93 20.26
N VAL A 464 -11.65 -1.93 19.39
CA VAL A 464 -10.41 -1.14 19.14
C VAL A 464 -9.95 -0.36 20.38
N LEU A 465 -10.87 0.10 21.22
CA LEU A 465 -10.55 0.74 22.51
C LEU A 465 -10.07 -0.25 23.58
N ASN A 466 -10.57 -1.50 23.57
CA ASN A 466 -10.23 -2.50 24.59
C ASN A 466 -9.10 -3.46 24.17
N ARG A 467 -8.83 -3.64 22.88
CA ARG A 467 -7.66 -4.38 22.39
C ARG A 467 -6.42 -3.50 22.50
N PRO A 468 -5.37 -3.90 23.27
CA PRO A 468 -4.09 -3.21 23.21
C PRO A 468 -3.53 -3.36 21.80
N ASN A 469 -3.54 -2.24 21.07
CA ASN A 469 -3.44 -2.14 19.60
C ASN A 469 -2.47 -3.11 18.93
N TYR A 470 -2.89 -3.57 17.74
CA TYR A 470 -2.19 -4.48 16.83
C TYR A 470 -0.66 -4.32 16.79
N TYR A 471 0.04 -5.24 17.46
CA TYR A 471 1.25 -5.84 16.92
C TYR A 471 1.34 -7.27 17.46
N PRO A 472 1.43 -8.31 16.62
CA PRO A 472 1.52 -9.68 17.08
C PRO A 472 2.85 -9.93 17.82
N ILE A 473 2.75 -10.45 19.04
CA ILE A 473 3.81 -11.23 19.69
C ILE A 473 3.12 -12.41 20.35
N VAL A 474 3.48 -13.63 19.97
CA VAL A 474 3.08 -14.84 20.71
C VAL A 474 3.86 -14.81 22.03
N SER A 475 3.19 -14.41 23.12
CA SER A 475 3.81 -14.35 24.45
C SER A 475 3.87 -15.74 25.05
N SER A 476 5.03 -16.38 25.00
CA SER A 476 5.39 -17.38 26.00
C SER A 476 5.36 -16.76 27.40
N ASP A 477 5.08 -17.58 28.42
CA ASP A 477 5.13 -17.25 29.85
C ASP A 477 4.20 -16.13 30.35
N TRP A 478 2.89 -16.44 30.46
CA TRP A 478 1.99 -15.75 31.38
C TRP A 478 1.64 -16.64 32.57
N LYS A 479 2.33 -16.45 33.70
CA LYS A 479 1.97 -17.08 34.99
C LYS A 479 1.05 -16.15 35.78
N TRP A 480 -0.24 -16.44 35.71
CA TRP A 480 -1.25 -15.83 36.58
C TRP A 480 -1.05 -16.33 38.03
N ASN A 481 -1.10 -15.44 39.02
CA ASN A 481 -1.01 -15.82 40.43
C ASN A 481 -2.19 -15.27 41.23
N GLU A 482 -3.13 -16.18 41.49
CA GLU A 482 -4.14 -16.23 42.55
C GLU A 482 -4.28 -14.99 43.45
N ASN A 483 -5.36 -14.21 43.26
CA ASN A 483 -6.05 -13.51 44.35
C ASN A 483 -7.49 -13.02 44.01
N SER A 484 -8.26 -13.79 43.22
CA SER A 484 -9.71 -13.61 43.14
C SER A 484 -10.45 -14.84 42.57
N GLY A 485 -11.39 -15.36 43.37
CA GLY A 485 -12.49 -16.23 42.93
C GLY A 485 -13.75 -15.86 43.73
N PRO A 486 -14.80 -16.71 43.80
CA PRO A 486 -15.02 -17.92 43.02
C PRO A 486 -16.49 -18.16 42.54
N SER A 487 -16.66 -18.76 41.36
CA SER A 487 -17.82 -19.63 41.02
C SER A 487 -17.50 -20.42 39.75
N MET A 488 -17.17 -21.71 39.83
CA MET A 488 -18.10 -22.84 39.80
C MET A 488 -19.10 -22.86 38.62
N LEU A 489 -18.77 -23.65 37.59
CA LEU A 489 -19.58 -24.80 37.20
C LEU A 489 -18.73 -25.91 36.53
N THR A 490 -19.04 -27.16 36.87
CA THR A 490 -18.53 -28.45 36.35
C THR A 490 -19.12 -28.76 34.95
N TRP A 491 -18.70 -29.69 34.08
CA TRP A 491 -17.67 -30.76 33.92
C TRP A 491 -17.66 -31.11 32.39
N TYR A 492 -16.85 -31.95 31.74
CA TYR A 492 -15.69 -32.86 31.96
C TYR A 492 -15.02 -33.08 30.55
N GLY A 493 -13.99 -33.88 30.28
CA GLY A 493 -13.10 -34.75 31.09
C GLY A 493 -12.39 -35.80 30.18
N THR A 494 -11.20 -36.29 30.56
CA THR A 494 -10.40 -37.39 29.94
C THR A 494 -9.90 -37.23 28.49
N SER A 495 -8.78 -37.84 28.02
CA SER A 495 -7.48 -38.20 28.64
C SER A 495 -6.54 -38.84 27.59
N TYR A 496 -5.21 -38.74 27.77
CA TYR A 496 -4.14 -39.39 26.99
C TYR A 496 -4.01 -38.94 25.50
N ASN A 497 -2.86 -39.11 24.82
CA ASN A 497 -1.59 -39.72 25.27
C ASN A 497 -0.35 -38.88 24.88
N LYS A 498 0.80 -39.22 25.44
CA LYS A 498 2.13 -38.84 24.94
C LYS A 498 2.59 -39.79 23.83
N ASP A 499 3.82 -39.54 23.37
CA ASP A 499 4.78 -40.44 22.71
C ASP A 499 4.79 -40.43 21.16
N VAL A 500 5.95 -40.55 20.47
CA VAL A 500 7.36 -40.13 20.73
C VAL A 500 8.21 -40.40 19.46
N PHE A 501 9.41 -39.80 19.35
CA PHE A 501 10.44 -40.03 18.29
C PHE A 501 10.09 -39.58 16.85
N ILE A 502 11.05 -39.20 15.99
CA ILE A 502 12.53 -39.09 16.14
C ILE A 502 12.98 -37.69 15.69
#